data_AF-A0AA34X0J5-F1
#
_entry.id   AF-A0AA34X0J5-F1
#
_cell.length_a   1.000
_cell.length_b   1.000
_cell.length_c   1.000
_cell.angle_alpha   90.00
_cell.angle_beta   90.00
_cell.angle_gamma   90.00
#
_symmetry.space_group_name_H-M   'P 1'
#
loop_
_entity.id
_entity.type
_entity.pdbx_description
1 polymer ?
#
loop_
_entity_poly.entity_id
_entity_poly.type
_entity_poly.pdbx_seq_one_letter_code
_entity_poly.pdbx_strand_id
1 'polypeptide(L)'
;MKEMTLSTFLAVFEEIFGRGLFWAMVVAAVIVTALYLFVLIRDRAVSWKKFLFAQISMPFGFVGAIWFVMAMTHSHLTDLGGPVDLIVFLLVGVGGAIGAAILVYTIESLLSPPQKPE
;
A
#
# COMPACT_ATOMS: atom_id res chain seq x y z
N MET A 1 12.69 -19.74 -23.11
CA MET A 1 12.19 -18.60 -22.30
C MET A 1 13.36 -18.17 -21.42
N LYS A 2 13.69 -16.86 -21.34
CA LYS A 2 14.78 -16.38 -20.47
C LYS A 2 14.50 -16.82 -19.04
N GLU A 3 15.51 -17.32 -18.33
CA GLU A 3 15.42 -17.52 -16.89
C GLU A 3 15.21 -16.16 -16.24
N MET A 4 13.96 -15.85 -15.86
CA MET A 4 13.67 -14.65 -15.12
C MET A 4 14.14 -14.87 -13.69
N THR A 5 15.40 -14.52 -13.42
CA THR A 5 15.95 -14.53 -12.07
C THR A 5 15.28 -13.44 -11.24
N LEU A 6 15.18 -13.63 -9.92
CA LEU A 6 14.67 -12.59 -9.01
C LEU A 6 15.46 -11.29 -9.13
N SER A 7 16.77 -11.38 -9.38
CA SER A 7 17.63 -10.23 -9.69
C SER A 7 17.19 -9.47 -10.93
N THR A 8 16.69 -10.15 -11.97
CA THR A 8 16.17 -9.49 -13.16
C THR A 8 14.89 -8.70 -12.85
N PHE A 9 13.96 -9.27 -12.07
CA PHE A 9 12.76 -8.55 -11.66
C PHE A 9 13.09 -7.32 -10.80
N LEU A 10 14.00 -7.46 -9.84
CA LEU A 10 14.44 -6.33 -9.01
C LEU A 10 15.08 -5.22 -9.84
N ALA A 11 15.95 -5.58 -10.80
CA ALA A 11 16.56 -4.60 -11.70
C ALA A 11 15.51 -3.84 -12.53
N VAL A 12 14.48 -4.53 -13.03
CA VAL A 12 13.39 -3.89 -13.78
C VAL A 12 12.59 -2.94 -12.88
N PHE A 13 12.30 -3.31 -11.63
CA PHE A 13 11.61 -2.39 -10.72
C PHE A 13 12.45 -1.16 -10.38
N GLU A 14 13.76 -1.34 -10.15
CA GLU A 14 14.68 -0.21 -9.94
C GLU A 14 14.78 0.70 -11.16
N GLU A 15 14.67 0.16 -12.37
CA GLU A 15 14.66 0.95 -13.61
C GLU A 15 13.35 1.73 -13.78
N ILE A 16 12.19 1.08 -13.56
CA ILE A 16 10.86 1.71 -13.73
C ILE A 16 10.63 2.80 -12.68
N PHE A 17 10.93 2.51 -11.41
CA PHE A 17 10.66 3.46 -10.31
C PHE A 17 11.83 4.39 -10.01
N GLY A 18 13.03 4.06 -10.48
CA GLY A 18 14.27 4.65 -10.01
C GLY A 18 14.74 4.03 -8.70
N ARG A 19 16.06 3.79 -8.58
CA ARG A 19 16.65 3.11 -7.42
C ARG A 19 16.32 3.77 -6.08
N GLY A 20 16.29 5.10 -6.02
CA GLY A 20 15.97 5.83 -4.79
C GLY A 20 14.54 5.62 -4.32
N LEU A 21 13.57 5.82 -5.21
CA LEU A 21 12.14 5.71 -4.87
C LEU A 21 11.74 4.26 -4.58
N PHE A 22 12.22 3.30 -5.37
CA PHE A 22 11.94 1.88 -5.17
C PHE A 22 12.31 1.43 -3.75
N TRP A 23 13.56 1.68 -3.34
CA TRP A 23 14.01 1.29 -2.01
C TRP A 23 13.34 2.10 -0.89
N ALA A 24 13.01 3.38 -1.13
CA ALA A 24 12.23 4.16 -0.18
C ALA A 24 10.84 3.55 0.07
N MET A 25 10.16 3.10 -0.99
CA MET A 25 8.87 2.41 -0.87
C MET A 25 8.99 1.08 -0.13
N VAL A 26 10.03 0.29 -0.41
CA VAL A 26 10.30 -0.98 0.30
C VAL A 26 10.51 -0.72 1.80
N VAL A 27 11.36 0.25 2.14
CA VAL A 27 11.61 0.63 3.54
C VAL A 27 10.33 1.14 4.20
N ALA A 28 9.56 2.00 3.53
CA ALA A 28 8.29 2.49 4.03
C ALA A 28 7.30 1.34 4.29
N ALA A 29 7.18 0.38 3.38
CA ALA A 29 6.32 -0.78 3.55
C ALA A 29 6.72 -1.61 4.77
N VAL A 30 8.02 -1.90 4.92
CA VAL A 30 8.55 -2.64 6.08
C VAL A 30 8.26 -1.91 7.39
N ILE A 31 8.51 -0.59 7.44
CA ILE A 31 8.25 0.23 8.63
C ILE A 31 6.77 0.23 8.99
N VAL A 32 5.89 0.49 8.02
CA VAL A 32 4.43 0.54 8.25
C VAL A 32 3.92 -0.82 8.73
N THR A 33 4.37 -1.92 8.13
CA THR A 33 4.00 -3.27 8.58
C THR A 33 4.51 -3.55 9.99
N ALA A 34 5.75 -3.20 10.30
CA ALA A 34 6.31 -3.39 11.64
C ALA A 34 5.54 -2.59 12.71
N LEU A 35 5.21 -1.33 12.40
CA LEU A 35 4.41 -0.47 13.28
C LEU A 35 2.98 -1.00 13.46
N TYR A 36 2.35 -1.49 12.40
CA TYR A 36 1.03 -2.11 12.46
C TYR A 36 1.03 -3.33 13.39
N LEU A 37 2.01 -4.24 13.23
CA LEU A 37 2.17 -5.40 14.09
C LEU A 37 2.46 -4.99 15.54
N PHE A 38 3.34 -4.01 15.76
CA PHE A 38 3.63 -3.48 17.08
C PHE A 38 2.38 -2.97 17.78
N VAL A 39 1.57 -2.14 17.10
CA VAL A 39 0.30 -1.62 17.61
C VAL A 39 -0.66 -2.75 17.96
N LEU A 40 -0.80 -3.75 17.08
CA LEU A 40 -1.71 -4.87 17.29
C LEU A 40 -1.36 -5.66 18.56
N ILE A 41 -0.06 -5.91 18.77
CA ILE A 41 0.46 -6.61 19.95
C ILE A 41 0.36 -5.73 21.21
N ARG A 42 0.65 -4.43 21.10
CA ARG A 42 0.63 -3.46 22.22
C ARG A 42 -0.79 -3.26 22.75
N ASP A 43 -1.75 -3.04 21.85
CA ASP A 43 -3.10 -2.63 22.21
C ASP A 43 -3.96 -3.82 22.62
N ARG A 44 -3.66 -5.04 22.13
CA ARG A 44 -4.41 -6.29 22.34
C ARG A 44 -5.93 -6.20 22.11
N ALA A 45 -6.39 -5.12 21.51
CA ALA A 45 -7.78 -4.82 21.22
C ALA A 45 -7.87 -3.99 19.94
N VAL A 46 -8.76 -4.39 19.04
CA VAL A 46 -9.03 -3.63 17.82
C VAL A 46 -10.17 -2.65 18.11
N SER A 47 -9.90 -1.35 17.95
CA SER A 47 -10.93 -0.34 18.11
C SER A 47 -11.79 -0.25 16.84
N TRP A 48 -13.09 -0.49 16.97
CA TRP A 48 -14.06 -0.36 15.88
C TRP A 48 -14.11 1.04 15.27
N LYS A 49 -13.96 2.09 16.09
CA LYS A 49 -13.94 3.49 15.60
C LYS A 49 -12.76 3.73 14.66
N LYS A 50 -11.56 3.30 15.06
CA LYS A 50 -10.34 3.45 14.25
C LYS A 50 -10.41 2.62 12.98
N PHE A 51 -10.99 1.43 13.08
CA PHE A 51 -11.21 0.58 11.93
C PHE A 51 -12.17 1.21 10.91
N LEU A 52 -13.22 1.92 11.36
CA LEU A 52 -14.13 2.64 10.48
C LEU A 52 -13.43 3.79 9.75
N PHE A 53 -12.61 4.58 10.44
CA PHE A 53 -11.82 5.64 9.78
C PHE A 53 -10.83 5.06 8.77
N ALA A 54 -10.19 3.93 9.09
CA ALA A 54 -9.35 3.20 8.16
C ALA A 54 -10.11 2.76 6.90
N GLN A 55 -11.35 2.28 7.03
CA GLN A 55 -12.19 1.93 5.87
C GLN A 55 -12.59 3.14 5.03
N ILE A 56 -12.96 4.25 5.67
CA ILE A 56 -13.28 5.51 4.96
C ILE A 56 -12.06 6.03 4.18
N SER A 57 -10.84 5.71 4.64
CA SER A 57 -9.61 6.08 3.92
C SER A 57 -9.31 5.23 2.67
N MET A 58 -9.94 4.05 2.54
CA MET A 58 -9.64 3.09 1.46
C MET A 58 -9.81 3.66 0.03
N PRO A 59 -10.86 4.45 -0.29
CA PRO A 59 -11.01 5.03 -1.62
C PRO A 59 -9.86 5.97 -2.00
N PHE A 60 -9.31 6.71 -1.03
CA PHE A 60 -8.15 7.57 -1.27
C PHE A 60 -6.89 6.75 -1.58
N GLY A 61 -6.68 5.65 -0.87
CA GLY A 61 -5.62 4.69 -1.18
C GLY A 61 -5.78 4.05 -2.55
N PHE A 62 -7.01 3.69 -2.93
CA PHE A 62 -7.33 3.12 -4.23
C PHE A 62 -6.92 4.04 -5.38
N VAL A 63 -7.43 5.27 -5.36
CA VAL A 63 -7.15 6.27 -6.40
C VAL A 63 -5.69 6.68 -6.37
N GLY A 64 -5.12 6.88 -5.18
CA GLY A 64 -3.72 7.27 -5.01
C GLY A 64 -2.73 6.26 -5.56
N ALA A 65 -2.95 4.96 -5.35
CA ALA A 65 -2.07 3.91 -5.86
C ALA A 65 -2.11 3.81 -7.39
N ILE A 66 -3.31 3.87 -7.97
CA ILE A 66 -3.47 3.89 -9.43
C ILE A 66 -2.77 5.10 -10.02
N TRP A 67 -3.06 6.30 -9.48
CA TRP A 67 -2.47 7.54 -9.97
C TRP A 67 -0.94 7.53 -9.86
N PHE A 68 -0.40 7.03 -8.74
CA PHE A 68 1.02 6.89 -8.53
C PHE A 68 1.67 5.97 -9.57
N VAL A 69 1.12 4.78 -9.80
CA VAL A 69 1.67 3.85 -10.79
C VAL A 69 1.61 4.44 -12.19
N MET A 70 0.47 5.02 -12.58
CA MET A 70 0.32 5.67 -13.88
C MET A 70 1.30 6.83 -14.10
N ALA A 71 1.56 7.62 -13.06
CA ALA A 71 2.52 8.73 -13.12
C ALA A 71 3.95 8.21 -13.33
N MET A 72 4.33 7.12 -12.67
CA MET A 72 5.67 6.53 -12.83
C MET A 72 5.86 5.88 -14.19
N THR A 73 4.83 5.19 -14.71
CA THR A 73 4.88 4.49 -16.00
C THR A 73 4.53 5.37 -17.20
N HIS A 74 4.19 6.65 -16.97
CA HIS A 74 3.71 7.58 -18.00
C HIS A 74 2.53 6.99 -18.81
N SER A 75 1.56 6.40 -18.11
CA SER A 75 0.41 5.72 -18.73
C SER A 75 -0.86 6.56 -18.65
N HIS A 76 -1.73 6.41 -19.65
CA HIS A 76 -3.05 7.05 -19.69
C HIS A 76 -4.18 6.03 -19.52
N LEU A 77 -5.34 6.48 -19.03
CA LEU A 77 -6.52 5.62 -18.90
C LEU A 77 -7.02 5.10 -20.27
N THR A 78 -6.65 5.77 -21.36
CA THR A 78 -6.98 5.37 -22.74
C THR A 78 -6.16 4.17 -23.22
N ASP A 79 -5.07 3.85 -22.53
CA ASP A 79 -4.18 2.74 -22.90
C ASP A 79 -4.68 1.38 -22.36
N LEU A 80 -5.76 1.40 -21.57
CA LEU A 80 -6.49 0.22 -21.10
C LEU A 80 -7.16 -0.52 -22.26
N GLY A 81 -6.37 -1.35 -22.94
CA GLY A 81 -6.78 -2.03 -24.17
C GLY A 81 -7.36 -3.44 -23.99
N GLY A 82 -7.23 -4.06 -22.81
CA GLY A 82 -7.64 -5.46 -22.64
C GLY A 82 -8.04 -5.88 -21.21
N PRO A 83 -8.69 -7.06 -21.06
CA PRO A 83 -9.21 -7.53 -19.76
C PRO A 83 -8.14 -7.70 -18.68
N VAL A 84 -6.94 -8.12 -19.07
CA VAL A 84 -5.82 -8.30 -18.13
C VAL A 84 -5.39 -6.96 -17.55
N ASP A 85 -5.37 -5.90 -18.36
CA ASP A 85 -4.96 -4.58 -17.90
C ASP A 85 -5.97 -4.01 -16.89
N LEU A 86 -7.27 -4.21 -17.14
CA LEU A 86 -8.31 -3.87 -16.17
C LEU A 86 -8.14 -4.63 -14.85
N ILE A 87 -7.82 -5.93 -14.90
CA ILE A 87 -7.57 -6.72 -13.70
C ILE A 87 -6.37 -6.16 -12.93
N VAL A 88 -5.24 -5.89 -13.61
CA VAL A 88 -4.04 -5.32 -12.97
C VAL A 88 -4.33 -3.95 -12.38
N PHE A 89 -5.02 -3.09 -13.11
CA PHE A 89 -5.45 -1.77 -12.65
C PHE A 89 -6.29 -1.84 -11.37
N LEU A 90 -7.27 -2.76 -11.32
CA LEU A 90 -8.07 -2.99 -10.13
C LEU A 90 -7.26 -3.58 -8.98
N LEU A 91 -6.32 -4.50 -9.25
CA LEU A 91 -5.44 -5.07 -8.22
C LEU A 91 -4.53 -4.01 -7.60
N VAL A 92 -3.99 -3.09 -8.40
CA VAL A 92 -3.22 -1.94 -7.90
C VAL A 92 -4.09 -1.08 -6.99
N GLY A 93 -5.31 -0.74 -7.42
CA GLY A 93 -6.24 0.03 -6.61
C GLY A 93 -6.60 -0.69 -5.30
N VAL A 94 -6.94 -1.97 -5.34
CA VAL A 94 -7.25 -2.76 -4.13
C VAL A 94 -6.05 -2.85 -3.20
N GLY A 95 -4.84 -3.05 -3.73
CA GLY A 95 -3.61 -3.02 -2.95
C GLY A 95 -3.39 -1.68 -2.26
N GLY A 96 -3.61 -0.57 -2.99
CA GLY A 96 -3.56 0.78 -2.44
C GLY A 96 -4.59 1.04 -1.34
N ALA A 97 -5.83 0.58 -1.54
CA ALA A 97 -6.91 0.69 -0.57
C ALA A 97 -6.56 -0.02 0.75
N ILE A 98 -6.08 -1.26 0.65
CA ILE A 98 -5.64 -2.04 1.81
C ILE A 98 -4.45 -1.36 2.49
N GLY A 99 -3.47 -0.89 1.73
CA GLY A 99 -2.31 -0.16 2.24
C GLY A 99 -2.71 1.11 3.02
N ALA A 100 -3.64 1.91 2.50
CA ALA A 100 -4.15 3.10 3.18
C ALA A 100 -4.89 2.75 4.47
N ALA A 101 -5.73 1.72 4.48
CA ALA A 101 -6.40 1.27 5.70
C ALA A 101 -5.40 0.86 6.79
N ILE A 102 -4.36 0.09 6.41
CA ILE A 102 -3.30 -0.32 7.34
C ILE A 102 -2.56 0.93 7.88
N LEU A 103 -2.18 1.85 7.00
CA LEU A 103 -1.45 3.06 7.38
C LEU A 103 -2.27 3.94 8.34
N VAL A 104 -3.51 4.26 7.98
CA VAL A 104 -4.40 5.12 8.79
C VAL A 104 -4.69 4.47 10.15
N TYR A 105 -5.01 3.17 10.17
CA TYR A 105 -5.21 2.45 11.42
C TYR A 105 -3.97 2.48 12.33
N THR A 106 -2.79 2.29 11.73
CA THR A 106 -1.51 2.31 12.45
C THR A 106 -1.24 3.68 13.05
N ILE A 107 -1.43 4.75 12.27
CA ILE A 107 -1.23 6.13 12.73
C ILE A 107 -2.20 6.46 13.86
N GLU A 108 -3.50 6.22 13.68
CA GLU A 108 -4.50 6.51 14.70
C GLU A 108 -4.24 5.75 15.99
N SER A 109 -3.81 4.50 15.88
CA SER A 109 -3.53 3.69 17.05
C SER A 109 -2.23 4.10 17.73
N LEU A 110 -1.21 4.53 17.00
CA LEU A 110 0.02 5.05 17.58
C LEU A 110 -0.23 6.37 18.34
N LEU A 111 -1.03 7.27 17.76
CA LEU A 111 -1.36 8.58 18.34
C LEU A 111 -2.36 8.52 19.49
N SER A 112 -3.34 7.62 19.42
CA SER A 112 -4.38 7.47 20.44
C SER A 112 -4.42 6.02 20.98
N PRO A 113 -3.57 5.65 21.95
CA PRO A 113 -3.60 4.32 22.55
C PRO A 113 -4.97 4.03 23.18
N PRO A 114 -5.48 2.79 23.13
CA PRO A 114 -6.75 2.42 23.75
C PRO A 114 -6.69 2.69 25.25
N GLN A 115 -7.70 3.39 25.77
CA GLN A 115 -7.89 3.50 27.21
C GLN A 115 -8.19 2.11 27.78
N LYS A 116 -7.48 1.72 28.84
CA LYS A 116 -7.80 0.50 29.58
C LYS A 116 -9.27 0.58 30.02
N PRO A 117 -10.07 -0.49 29.84
CA PRO A 117 -11.32 -0.57 30.56
C PRO A 117 -10.97 -0.64 32.06
N GLU A 118 -11.52 0.29 32.84
CA GLU A 118 -11.52 0.20 34.31
C GLU A 118 -12.31 -1.01 34.79
#